data_AF-A0A0N0D2M4-F1
#
_entry.id   AF-A0A0N0D2M4-F1
#
_cell.length_a   1.000
_cell.length_b   1.000
_cell.length_c   1.000
_cell.angle_alpha   90.00
_cell.angle_beta   90.00
_cell.angle_gamma   90.00
#
_symmetry.space_group_name_H-M   'P 1'
#
loop_
_entity.id
_entity.type
_entity.pdbx_description
1 polymer ?
#
loop_
_entity_poly.entity_id
_entity_poly.type
_entity_poly.pdbx_seq_one_letter_code
_entity_poly.pdbx_strand_id
1 'polypeptide(L)'
;AEAFLKGRIIKSRKDIEIYVPLENLDSRILGYADIYIPEITDYNLKFVMKRLAEKLINRFPLVKGKVIMSKNKLLCVEAPEWIASDNKISLDWPAFIYLNTTHDPIRGSDQEIISISQIMRSQPGRFFVKSNKWLKRPYNQFSVIIK
;
A
#
# COMPACT_ATOMS: atom_id res chain seq x y z
N ALA A 1 -2.69 -9.46 -11.25
CA ALA A 1 -2.54 -8.24 -10.42
C ALA A 1 -3.94 -7.81 -9.96
N GLU A 2 -4.12 -7.36 -8.72
CA GLU A 2 -5.43 -6.95 -8.18
C GLU A 2 -5.75 -5.46 -8.46
N ALA A 3 -4.74 -4.69 -8.86
CA ALA A 3 -4.84 -3.32 -9.32
C ALA A 3 -3.74 -3.04 -10.36
N PHE A 4 -3.90 -2.00 -11.17
CA PHE A 4 -2.93 -1.54 -12.17
C PHE A 4 -2.77 -0.02 -12.15
N LEU A 5 -1.57 0.45 -12.49
CA LEU A 5 -1.27 1.88 -12.64
C LEU A 5 -1.34 2.25 -14.12
N LYS A 6 -2.23 3.17 -14.48
CA LYS A 6 -2.40 3.64 -15.87
C LYS A 6 -2.08 5.12 -16.01
N GLY A 7 -0.79 5.43 -16.12
CA GLY A 7 -0.31 6.79 -16.28
C GLY A 7 -0.84 7.49 -17.53
N ARG A 8 -1.16 8.77 -17.41
CA ARG A 8 -1.52 9.70 -18.49
C ARG A 8 -0.58 10.90 -18.44
N ILE A 9 -0.17 11.36 -19.60
CA ILE A 9 0.59 12.62 -19.75
C ILE A 9 -0.37 13.62 -20.36
N ILE A 10 -0.65 14.69 -19.63
CA ILE A 10 -1.53 15.77 -20.03
C ILE A 10 -0.64 16.98 -20.29
N LYS A 11 -0.57 17.42 -21.54
CA LYS A 11 0.18 18.60 -21.93
C LYS A 11 -0.76 19.79 -22.07
N SER A 12 -0.48 20.89 -21.36
CA SER A 12 -1.12 22.18 -21.60
C SER A 12 -0.17 23.13 -22.35
N ARG A 13 -0.61 24.38 -22.58
CA ARG A 13 0.22 25.43 -23.20
C ARG A 13 1.37 25.94 -22.32
N LYS A 14 1.41 25.55 -21.04
CA LYS A 14 2.38 26.08 -20.07
C LYS A 14 3.02 25.02 -19.18
N ASP A 15 2.47 23.80 -19.19
CA ASP A 15 2.92 22.72 -18.31
C ASP A 15 2.68 21.34 -18.92
N ILE A 16 3.35 20.36 -18.30
CA ILE A 16 3.10 18.94 -18.48
C ILE A 16 2.71 18.40 -17.11
N GLU A 17 1.53 17.81 -17.03
CA GLU A 17 1.09 17.02 -15.89
C GLU A 17 1.24 15.54 -16.23
N ILE A 18 1.87 14.78 -15.33
CA ILE A 18 1.89 13.32 -15.41
C ILE A 18 1.01 12.80 -14.28
N TYR A 19 -0.14 12.26 -14.64
CA TYR A 19 -1.17 11.77 -13.74
C TYR A 19 -1.19 10.23 -13.74
N VAL A 20 -1.04 9.60 -12.58
CA VAL A 20 -0.99 8.13 -12.45
C VAL A 20 -2.05 7.67 -11.44
N PRO A 21 -3.23 7.24 -11.89
CA PRO A 21 -4.24 6.60 -11.05
C PRO A 21 -3.87 5.13 -10.77
N LEU A 22 -4.19 4.68 -9.57
CA LEU A 22 -4.28 3.27 -9.21
C LEU A 22 -5.73 2.82 -9.39
N GLU A 23 -5.96 1.91 -10.33
CA GLU A 23 -7.28 1.38 -10.68
C GLU A 23 -7.38 -0.09 -10.26
N ASN A 24 -8.50 -0.48 -9.65
CA ASN A 24 -8.80 -1.89 -9.40
C ASN A 24 -9.31 -2.58 -10.68
N LEU A 25 -9.56 -3.90 -10.62
CA LEU A 25 -10.08 -4.66 -11.77
C LEU A 25 -11.44 -4.17 -12.29
N ASP A 26 -12.23 -3.49 -11.46
CA ASP A 26 -13.52 -2.89 -11.82
C ASP A 26 -13.37 -1.46 -12.37
N SER A 27 -12.14 -1.02 -12.70
CA SER A 27 -11.82 0.33 -13.17
C SER A 27 -12.16 1.45 -12.17
N ARG A 28 -12.30 1.12 -10.88
CA ARG A 28 -12.47 2.10 -9.81
C ARG A 28 -11.12 2.66 -9.41
N ILE A 29 -11.01 3.99 -9.39
CA ILE A 29 -9.82 4.71 -8.92
C ILE A 29 -9.75 4.57 -7.39
N LEU A 30 -8.70 3.91 -6.90
CA LEU A 30 -8.37 3.76 -5.48
C LEU A 30 -7.56 4.96 -4.97
N GLY A 31 -6.85 5.63 -5.87
CA GLY A 31 -6.14 6.88 -5.62
C GLY A 31 -5.35 7.30 -6.85
N TYR A 32 -4.58 8.38 -6.75
CA TYR A 32 -3.64 8.79 -7.80
C TYR A 32 -2.40 9.49 -7.23
N ALA A 33 -1.34 9.54 -8.02
CA ALA A 33 -0.19 10.41 -7.84
C ALA A 33 0.03 11.24 -9.11
N ASP A 34 0.43 12.50 -8.94
CA ASP A 34 0.66 13.44 -10.04
C ASP A 34 2.01 14.14 -9.93
N ILE A 35 2.51 14.71 -11.02
CA ILE A 35 3.59 15.70 -10.98
C ILE A 35 3.38 16.75 -12.07
N TYR A 36 3.65 18.00 -11.73
CA TYR A 36 3.56 19.13 -12.64
C TYR A 36 4.96 19.60 -13.03
N ILE A 37 5.16 19.82 -14.32
CA ILE A 37 6.41 20.25 -14.92
C ILE A 37 6.13 21.52 -15.72
N PRO A 38 6.57 22.71 -15.26
CA PRO A 38 6.43 23.94 -16.04
C PRO A 38 7.30 23.91 -17.31
N GLU A 39 6.76 24.33 -18.45
CA GLU A 39 7.44 24.26 -19.77
C GLU A 39 8.69 25.15 -19.86
N ILE A 40 8.80 26.16 -18.97
CA ILE A 40 9.93 27.12 -18.91
C ILE A 40 11.15 26.54 -18.17
N THR A 41 11.05 25.32 -17.63
CA THR A 41 12.10 24.72 -16.82
C THR A 41 12.90 23.75 -17.68
N ASP A 42 14.23 23.82 -17.65
CA ASP A 42 15.05 22.72 -18.18
C ASP A 42 14.99 21.58 -17.16
N TYR A 43 14.15 20.57 -17.40
CA TYR A 43 13.85 19.53 -16.41
C TYR A 43 14.54 18.21 -16.74
N ASN A 44 15.17 17.63 -15.72
CA ASN A 44 15.70 16.28 -15.79
C ASN A 44 14.56 15.27 -15.62
N LEU A 45 14.14 14.62 -16.71
CA LEU A 45 13.07 13.63 -16.70
C LEU A 45 13.30 12.51 -15.68
N LYS A 46 14.57 12.09 -15.45
CA LYS A 46 14.91 11.08 -14.44
C LYS A 46 14.55 11.55 -13.03
N PHE A 47 14.78 12.83 -12.72
CA PHE A 47 14.44 13.41 -11.43
C PHE A 47 12.92 13.53 -11.24
N VAL A 48 12.20 13.95 -12.29
CA VAL A 48 10.73 13.99 -12.31
C VAL A 48 10.15 12.60 -12.06
N MET A 49 10.64 11.58 -12.78
CA MET A 49 10.19 10.19 -12.62
C MET A 49 10.54 9.63 -11.24
N LYS A 50 11.71 9.96 -10.69
CA LYS A 50 12.08 9.58 -9.31
C LYS A 50 11.09 10.17 -8.30
N ARG A 51 10.76 11.47 -8.40
CA ARG A 51 9.76 12.12 -7.53
C ARG A 51 8.37 11.50 -7.68
N LEU A 52 7.96 11.16 -8.90
CA LEU A 52 6.68 10.49 -9.14
C LEU A 52 6.67 9.09 -8.53
N ALA A 53 7.75 8.32 -8.68
CA ALA A 53 7.89 7.01 -8.05
C ALA A 53 7.87 7.12 -6.51
N GLU A 54 8.55 8.11 -5.94
CA GLU A 54 8.50 8.39 -4.50
C GLU A 54 7.09 8.78 -4.06
N LYS A 55 6.36 9.60 -4.84
CA LYS A 55 4.94 9.90 -4.58
C LYS A 55 4.09 8.64 -4.62
N LEU A 56 4.28 7.77 -5.62
CA LEU A 56 3.55 6.50 -5.75
C LEU A 56 3.86 5.55 -4.59
N ILE A 57 5.12 5.35 -4.24
CA ILE A 57 5.54 4.49 -3.12
C ILE A 57 5.01 5.03 -1.79
N ASN A 58 4.93 6.35 -1.64
CA ASN A 58 4.36 7.00 -0.45
C ASN A 58 2.84 6.97 -0.43
N ARG A 59 2.18 7.03 -1.60
CA ARG A 59 0.73 7.13 -1.75
C ARG A 59 0.07 5.79 -2.05
N PHE A 60 0.85 4.75 -2.30
CA PHE A 60 0.45 3.33 -2.41
C PHE A 60 1.50 2.42 -1.73
N PRO A 61 1.95 2.60 -0.45
CA PRO A 61 2.87 1.64 0.14
C PRO A 61 2.34 0.21 0.13
N LEU A 62 3.02 -0.62 -0.65
CA LEU A 62 2.94 -2.08 -0.58
C LEU A 62 3.75 -2.55 0.62
N VAL A 63 3.12 -2.58 1.79
CA VAL A 63 3.77 -3.08 3.01
C VAL A 63 3.32 -4.50 3.26
N LYS A 64 4.29 -5.41 3.39
CA LYS A 64 4.08 -6.74 3.95
C LYS A 64 4.44 -6.71 5.42
N GLY A 65 3.57 -7.23 6.26
CA GLY A 65 3.83 -7.39 7.68
C GLY A 65 3.31 -8.70 8.22
N LYS A 66 3.78 -9.08 9.40
CA LYS A 66 3.41 -10.30 10.12
C LYS A 66 2.59 -9.92 11.34
N VAL A 67 1.51 -10.65 11.62
CA VAL A 67 0.76 -10.42 12.86
C VAL A 67 1.62 -10.90 14.03
N ILE A 68 1.78 -10.05 15.05
CA ILE A 68 2.56 -10.36 16.26
C ILE A 68 1.69 -10.38 17.53
N MET A 69 0.50 -9.79 17.49
CA MET A 69 -0.44 -9.76 18.62
C MET A 69 -1.88 -9.58 18.13
N SER A 70 -2.84 -10.20 18.82
CA SER A 70 -4.28 -9.92 18.70
C SER A 70 -4.87 -9.68 20.09
N LYS A 71 -5.58 -8.55 20.27
CA LYS A 71 -6.32 -8.24 21.49
C LYS A 71 -7.61 -7.53 21.14
N ASN A 72 -8.75 -8.02 21.61
CA ASN A 72 -10.07 -7.39 21.39
C ASN A 72 -10.33 -7.02 19.92
N LYS A 73 -10.04 -7.93 18.98
CA LYS A 73 -10.16 -7.72 17.52
C LYS A 73 -9.19 -6.68 16.92
N LEU A 74 -8.28 -6.12 17.70
CA LEU A 74 -7.17 -5.31 17.23
C LEU A 74 -5.96 -6.20 16.97
N LEU A 75 -5.39 -6.12 15.78
CA LEU A 75 -4.15 -6.80 15.41
C LEU A 75 -3.00 -5.80 15.43
N CYS A 76 -1.87 -6.21 16.01
CA CYS A 76 -0.60 -5.54 15.84
C CYS A 76 0.20 -6.28 14.78
N VAL A 77 0.66 -5.54 13.78
CA VAL A 77 1.41 -6.05 12.64
C VAL A 77 2.82 -5.48 12.68
N GLU A 78 3.82 -6.34 12.56
CA GLU A 78 5.22 -5.97 12.42
C GLU A 78 5.63 -5.98 10.95
N ALA A 79 6.24 -4.89 10.50
CA ALA A 79 6.75 -4.69 9.14
C ALA A 79 8.15 -4.06 9.25
N PRO A 80 9.22 -4.84 9.44
CA PRO A 80 10.55 -4.31 9.75
C PRO A 80 11.19 -3.60 8.55
N GLU A 81 10.87 -4.00 7.32
CA GLU A 81 11.31 -3.32 6.10
C GLU A 81 10.60 -1.97 5.90
N TRP A 82 9.64 -1.64 6.76
CA TRP A 82 8.95 -0.37 6.71
C TRP A 82 9.68 0.70 7.53
N ILE A 83 10.29 1.64 6.82
CA ILE A 83 10.84 2.87 7.39
C ILE A 83 9.78 3.95 7.18
N ALA A 84 9.05 4.26 8.24
CA ALA A 84 8.06 5.32 8.24
C ALA A 84 8.75 6.68 8.00
N SER A 85 8.81 7.14 6.75
CA SER A 85 9.00 8.57 6.54
C SER A 85 7.67 9.25 6.89
N ASP A 86 7.62 9.87 8.07
CA ASP A 86 6.56 10.76 8.55
C ASP A 86 5.10 10.29 8.33
N ASN A 87 4.65 9.25 9.05
CA ASN A 87 3.21 8.95 9.23
C ASN A 87 2.36 8.74 7.95
N LYS A 88 2.92 8.21 6.85
CA LYS A 88 2.24 8.19 5.53
C LYS A 88 1.30 7.03 5.21
N ILE A 89 1.01 6.12 6.13
CA ILE A 89 -0.12 5.22 5.90
C ILE A 89 -1.36 5.89 6.49
N SER A 90 -2.26 6.32 5.62
CA SER A 90 -3.51 6.92 6.06
C SER A 90 -4.37 5.88 6.78
N LEU A 91 -5.10 6.33 7.79
CA LEU A 91 -5.86 5.44 8.68
C LEU A 91 -7.04 4.73 7.98
N ASP A 92 -7.37 5.14 6.76
CA ASP A 92 -8.46 4.61 5.95
C ASP A 92 -7.99 3.54 4.95
N TRP A 93 -6.70 3.23 4.93
CA TRP A 93 -6.13 2.34 3.94
C TRP A 93 -6.48 0.88 4.15
N PRO A 94 -6.82 0.15 3.07
CA PRO A 94 -7.19 -1.24 3.18
C PRO A 94 -5.95 -2.09 3.49
N ALA A 95 -6.05 -2.81 4.59
CA ALA A 95 -5.16 -3.87 5.00
C ALA A 95 -5.85 -5.22 4.77
N PHE A 96 -5.22 -6.06 3.97
CA PHE A 96 -5.68 -7.39 3.64
C PHE A 96 -4.98 -8.39 4.55
N ILE A 97 -5.74 -9.10 5.36
CA ILE A 97 -5.23 -10.11 6.30
C ILE A 97 -5.36 -11.48 5.65
N TYR A 98 -4.23 -12.15 5.47
CA TYR A 98 -4.12 -13.46 4.84
C TYR A 98 -3.78 -14.53 5.86
N LEU A 99 -4.38 -15.72 5.71
CA LEU A 99 -3.90 -16.94 6.35
C LEU A 99 -2.89 -17.61 5.42
N ASN A 100 -1.68 -17.85 5.91
CA ASN A 100 -0.67 -18.63 5.18
C ASN A 100 -1.05 -20.12 5.32
N THR A 101 -1.47 -20.75 4.24
CA THR A 101 -1.95 -22.15 4.28
C THR A 101 -0.83 -23.18 4.19
N THR A 102 0.38 -22.79 3.79
CA THR A 102 1.57 -23.65 3.67
C THR A 102 2.77 -23.04 4.41
N HIS A 103 3.64 -23.89 4.96
CA HIS A 103 4.98 -23.49 5.39
C HIS A 103 5.85 -23.28 4.14
N ASP A 104 6.76 -22.30 4.20
CA ASP A 104 7.56 -21.74 3.10
C ASP A 104 7.95 -22.69 1.94
N PRO A 105 8.04 -22.19 0.68
CA PRO A 105 7.80 -20.81 0.24
C PRO A 105 6.34 -20.55 -0.14
N ILE A 106 5.78 -19.43 0.36
CA ILE A 106 4.41 -19.00 0.10
C ILE A 106 4.29 -18.44 -1.33
N ARG A 107 3.67 -19.19 -2.24
CA ARG A 107 3.21 -18.63 -3.52
C ARG A 107 1.95 -17.80 -3.27
N GLY A 108 1.74 -16.73 -4.04
CA GLY A 108 0.55 -15.87 -3.89
C GLY A 108 -0.79 -16.59 -4.09
N SER A 109 -0.78 -17.80 -4.63
CA SER A 109 -1.94 -18.71 -4.74
C SER A 109 -2.32 -19.40 -3.42
N ASP A 110 -1.41 -19.46 -2.45
CA ASP A 110 -1.53 -20.28 -1.23
C ASP A 110 -1.91 -19.44 -0.02
N GLN A 111 -2.65 -18.35 -0.27
CA GLN A 111 -3.07 -17.40 0.75
C GLN A 111 -4.57 -17.18 0.66
N GLU A 112 -5.28 -17.42 1.76
CA GLU A 112 -6.70 -17.13 1.86
C GLU A 112 -6.91 -15.75 2.47
N ILE A 113 -7.66 -14.86 1.80
CA ILE A 113 -8.06 -13.57 2.38
C ILE A 113 -9.06 -13.83 3.50
N ILE A 114 -8.64 -13.57 4.73
CA ILE A 114 -9.46 -13.75 5.92
C ILE A 114 -10.33 -12.52 6.16
N SER A 115 -9.77 -11.32 6.01
CA SER A 115 -10.47 -10.07 6.27
C SER A 115 -9.82 -8.90 5.53
N ILE A 116 -10.64 -7.92 5.17
CA ILE A 116 -10.20 -6.59 4.77
C ILE A 116 -10.49 -5.66 5.96
N SER A 117 -9.52 -4.85 6.34
CA SER A 117 -9.60 -3.90 7.45
C SER A 117 -9.04 -2.56 7.03
N GLN A 118 -9.27 -1.52 7.82
CA GLN A 118 -8.51 -0.27 7.73
C GLN A 118 -7.42 -0.21 8.80
N ILE A 119 -6.41 0.62 8.57
CA ILE A 119 -5.29 0.82 9.48
C ILE A 119 -5.67 1.81 10.56
N MET A 120 -5.65 1.42 11.82
CA MET A 120 -6.08 2.30 12.90
C MET A 120 -4.97 3.21 13.42
N ARG A 121 -3.72 2.77 13.32
CA ARG A 121 -2.55 3.49 13.83
C ARG A 121 -1.27 2.94 13.24
N SER A 122 -0.29 3.82 13.03
CA SER A 122 1.06 3.47 12.59
C SER A 122 2.12 3.87 13.65
N GLN A 123 3.19 3.09 13.79
CA GLN A 123 4.35 3.33 14.66
C GLN A 123 5.60 2.77 13.97
N PRO A 124 6.78 3.40 13.95
CA PRO A 124 7.95 2.88 13.20
C PRO A 124 8.13 1.35 13.26
N GLY A 125 8.12 0.69 12.11
CA GLY A 125 8.21 -0.78 11.98
C GLY A 125 6.92 -1.57 12.30
N ARG A 126 5.81 -0.92 12.67
CA ARG A 126 4.54 -1.55 13.09
C ARG A 126 3.27 -0.77 12.72
N PHE A 127 2.16 -1.48 12.57
CA PHE A 127 0.85 -0.83 12.44
C PHE A 127 -0.27 -1.69 13.04
N PHE A 128 -1.41 -1.06 13.29
CA PHE A 128 -2.56 -1.69 13.91
C PHE A 128 -3.76 -1.72 12.95
N VAL A 129 -4.50 -2.81 12.95
CA VAL A 129 -5.71 -2.99 12.12
C VAL A 129 -6.84 -3.61 12.94
N LYS A 130 -8.10 -3.31 12.62
CA LYS A 130 -9.27 -3.91 13.27
C LYS A 130 -9.76 -5.11 12.45
N SER A 131 -9.48 -6.32 12.92
CA SER A 131 -10.02 -7.52 12.28
C SER A 131 -11.45 -7.77 12.73
N ASN A 132 -12.39 -7.90 11.79
CA ASN A 132 -13.74 -8.33 12.12
C ASN A 132 -13.80 -9.82 12.52
N LYS A 133 -12.75 -10.59 12.21
CA LYS A 133 -12.61 -12.01 12.57
C LYS A 133 -11.68 -12.20 13.76
N TRP A 134 -12.07 -13.13 14.64
CA TRP A 134 -11.23 -13.56 15.75
C TRP A 134 -10.18 -14.55 15.23
N LEU A 135 -8.89 -14.22 15.40
CA LEU A 135 -7.79 -15.08 14.96
C LEU A 135 -7.59 -16.20 15.99
N LYS A 136 -8.10 -17.40 15.69
CA LYS A 136 -7.97 -18.60 16.56
C LYS A 136 -6.63 -19.33 16.42
N ARG A 137 -5.79 -18.93 15.47
CA ARG A 137 -4.51 -19.59 15.13
C ARG A 137 -3.33 -18.75 15.63
N PRO A 138 -2.13 -19.35 15.77
CA PRO A 138 -0.91 -18.61 16.07
C PRO A 138 -0.65 -17.46 15.08
N TYR A 139 -0.24 -16.31 15.58
CA TYR A 139 -0.09 -15.08 14.77
C TYR A 139 0.95 -15.21 13.65
N ASN A 140 1.95 -16.09 13.82
CA ASN A 140 2.96 -16.35 12.82
C ASN A 140 2.43 -17.00 11.53
N GLN A 141 1.17 -17.47 11.52
CA GLN A 141 0.50 -17.99 10.33
C GLN A 141 -0.24 -16.92 9.54
N PHE A 142 -0.19 -15.66 9.96
CA PHE A 142 -0.89 -14.57 9.29
C PHE A 142 0.06 -13.51 8.75
N SER A 143 -0.23 -13.09 7.52
CA SER A 143 0.44 -11.97 6.85
C SER A 143 -0.58 -10.86 6.62
N VAL A 144 -0.15 -9.61 6.68
CA VAL A 144 -0.97 -8.46 6.33
C VAL A 144 -0.29 -7.71 5.19
N ILE A 145 -1.05 -7.45 4.13
CA ILE A 145 -0.60 -6.63 3.01
C ILE A 145 -1.44 -5.37 2.95
N ILE A 146 -0.77 -4.23 2.91
CA ILE A 146 -1.38 -2.95 2.62
C ILE A 146 -1.34 -2.78 1.09
N LYS A 147 -2.48 -2.51 0.46
CA LYS A 147 -2.59 -2.31 -1.00
C LYS A 147 -3.32 -1.03 -1.33
#